data_AF-A0A3M0YLP0-F1
#
_entry.id   AF-A0A3M0YLP0-F1
#
_cell.length_a   1.000
_cell.length_b   1.000
_cell.length_c   1.000
_cell.angle_alpha   90.00
_cell.angle_beta   90.00
_cell.angle_gamma   90.00
#
_symmetry.space_group_name_H-M   'P 1'
#
loop_
_entity.id
_entity.type
_entity.pdbx_description
1 polymer ?
#
loop_
_entity_poly.entity_id
_entity_poly.type
_entity_poly.pdbx_seq_one_letter_code
_entity_poly.pdbx_strand_id
1 'polypeptide(L)'
;ALLQRAGEATALPELTPLVEQALLADLTDVWEGLVRRLREMAALTEDVFHFLESLPALVSIVRYGNTRRTDREAVLAVLDEVVPRLCIGLPHACVHLVEEEARKVFGWLLEAHRAVFLLSDDHHHEAWLEALTTLTTLEGVAPFLRGAAQRLLFDRRRVSLTDTARRMAWALSPAWEPAVAGQWLEGFLHGPGLVLIHFPALWRLLDDWVAALDEEALRDLLPVLRRTFAHFTPAERRQMMERVRRPKEAVPPTPDDALDATRAHALDDLLSWLLG
;
A
#
# COMPACT_ATOMS: atom_id res chain seq x y z
N ALA A 1 -24.82 4.57 -28.12
CA ALA A 1 -23.42 5.02 -27.93
C ALA A 1 -22.74 4.30 -26.76
N LEU A 2 -23.26 4.38 -25.53
CA LEU A 2 -22.60 3.78 -24.35
C LEU A 2 -22.53 2.23 -24.42
N LEU A 3 -23.63 1.55 -24.78
CA LEU A 3 -23.61 0.10 -25.02
C LEU A 3 -22.68 -0.33 -26.16
N GLN A 4 -22.53 0.50 -27.18
CA GLN A 4 -21.60 0.22 -28.29
C GLN A 4 -20.15 0.25 -27.79
N ARG A 5 -19.77 1.32 -27.08
CA ARG A 5 -18.44 1.43 -26.45
C ARG A 5 -18.18 0.29 -25.46
N ALA A 6 -19.20 -0.14 -24.72
CA ALA A 6 -19.08 -1.29 -23.82
C ALA A 6 -18.89 -2.62 -24.58
N GLY A 7 -19.48 -2.76 -25.76
CA GLY A 7 -19.24 -3.90 -26.65
C GLY A 7 -17.83 -3.91 -27.24
N GLU A 8 -17.25 -2.74 -27.49
CA GLU A 8 -15.89 -2.56 -28.00
C GLU A 8 -14.81 -2.70 -26.92
N ALA A 9 -15.17 -2.53 -25.63
CA ALA A 9 -14.25 -2.69 -24.51
C ALA A 9 -13.67 -4.12 -24.49
N THR A 10 -12.37 -4.21 -24.28
CA THR A 10 -11.58 -5.46 -24.28
C THR A 10 -11.09 -5.86 -22.89
N ALA A 11 -11.17 -4.95 -21.92
CA ALA A 11 -10.78 -5.21 -20.53
C ALA A 11 -11.74 -4.56 -19.52
N LEU A 12 -11.73 -5.05 -18.28
CA LEU A 12 -12.54 -4.49 -17.18
C LEU A 12 -12.25 -2.99 -16.90
N PRO A 13 -10.99 -2.50 -16.93
CA PRO A 13 -10.71 -1.09 -16.69
C PRO A 13 -11.32 -0.15 -17.73
N GLU A 14 -11.57 -0.64 -18.95
CA GLU A 14 -12.26 0.15 -19.99
C GLU A 14 -13.78 0.17 -19.78
N LEU A 15 -14.32 -0.90 -19.19
CA LEU A 15 -15.75 -1.09 -19.02
C LEU A 15 -16.29 -0.42 -17.75
N THR A 16 -15.56 -0.50 -16.63
CA THR A 16 -16.03 0.05 -15.35
C THR A 16 -16.34 1.56 -15.38
N PRO A 17 -15.56 2.43 -16.06
CA PRO A 17 -15.90 3.84 -16.19
C PRO A 17 -17.19 4.07 -17.00
N LEU A 18 -17.51 3.18 -17.97
CA LEU A 18 -18.76 3.27 -18.73
C LEU A 18 -19.97 2.95 -17.85
N VAL A 19 -19.82 1.98 -16.94
CA VAL A 19 -20.86 1.63 -15.97
C VAL A 19 -21.08 2.77 -14.97
N GLU A 20 -20.00 3.35 -14.45
CA GLU A 20 -20.09 4.55 -13.61
C GLU A 20 -20.72 5.73 -14.34
N GLN A 21 -20.35 5.97 -15.60
CA GLN A 21 -20.95 7.02 -16.42
C GLN A 21 -22.46 6.80 -16.61
N ALA A 22 -22.88 5.57 -16.90
CA ALA A 22 -24.29 5.23 -17.03
C ALA A 22 -25.06 5.44 -15.72
N LEU A 23 -24.43 5.10 -14.60
CA LEU A 23 -24.98 5.29 -13.26
C LEU A 23 -25.17 6.78 -12.93
N LEU A 24 -24.12 7.60 -13.11
CA LEU A 24 -24.16 9.04 -12.82
C LEU A 24 -25.12 9.81 -13.73
N ALA A 25 -25.35 9.31 -14.94
CA ALA A 25 -26.29 9.88 -15.91
C ALA A 25 -27.72 9.31 -15.80
N ASP A 26 -28.00 8.44 -14.83
CA ASP A 26 -29.30 7.77 -14.61
C ASP A 26 -29.85 7.05 -15.87
N LEU A 27 -28.95 6.48 -16.68
CA LEU A 27 -29.30 5.76 -17.91
C LEU A 27 -29.72 4.32 -17.61
N THR A 28 -30.93 4.17 -17.07
CA THR A 28 -31.44 2.87 -16.60
C THR A 28 -31.78 1.87 -17.71
N ASP A 29 -31.96 2.33 -18.94
CA ASP A 29 -32.28 1.51 -20.12
C ASP A 29 -31.08 0.70 -20.64
N VAL A 30 -29.85 1.13 -20.35
CA VAL A 30 -28.63 0.44 -20.78
C VAL A 30 -28.04 -0.48 -19.71
N TRP A 31 -28.57 -0.43 -18.49
CA TRP A 31 -27.95 -1.07 -17.33
C TRP A 31 -27.80 -2.59 -17.46
N GLU A 32 -28.87 -3.28 -17.85
CA GLU A 32 -28.88 -4.75 -18.01
C GLU A 32 -27.81 -5.20 -19.02
N GLY A 33 -27.66 -4.46 -20.12
CA GLY A 33 -26.65 -4.74 -21.13
C GLY A 33 -25.22 -4.53 -20.62
N LEU A 34 -25.00 -3.50 -19.80
CA LEU A 34 -23.69 -3.21 -19.21
C LEU A 34 -23.29 -4.24 -18.16
N VAL A 35 -24.20 -4.61 -17.26
CA VAL A 35 -23.93 -5.63 -16.25
C VAL A 35 -23.69 -7.00 -16.90
N ARG A 36 -24.46 -7.35 -17.93
CA ARG A 36 -24.20 -8.59 -18.70
C ARG A 36 -22.81 -8.57 -19.30
N ARG A 37 -22.41 -7.48 -19.96
CA ARG A 37 -21.07 -7.34 -20.55
C ARG A 37 -19.98 -7.42 -19.47
N LEU A 38 -20.22 -6.85 -18.31
CA LEU A 38 -19.30 -6.84 -17.17
C LEU A 38 -19.11 -8.24 -16.58
N ARG A 39 -20.18 -9.02 -16.45
CA ARG A 39 -20.11 -10.44 -16.07
C ARG A 39 -19.34 -11.27 -17.09
N GLU A 40 -19.64 -11.11 -18.38
CA GLU A 40 -18.93 -11.79 -19.46
C GLU A 40 -17.43 -11.46 -19.44
N MET A 41 -17.08 -10.17 -19.24
CA MET A 41 -15.69 -9.73 -19.16
C MET A 41 -14.99 -10.29 -17.93
N ALA A 42 -15.62 -10.23 -16.75
CA ALA A 42 -15.04 -10.76 -15.51
C ALA A 42 -14.78 -12.27 -15.59
N ALA A 43 -15.67 -13.01 -16.25
CA ALA A 43 -15.50 -14.45 -16.48
C ALA A 43 -14.29 -14.77 -17.38
N LEU A 44 -14.01 -13.94 -18.38
CA LEU A 44 -12.93 -14.15 -19.35
C LEU A 44 -11.60 -13.48 -18.99
N THR A 45 -11.58 -12.58 -18.00
CA THR A 45 -10.37 -11.86 -17.61
C THR A 45 -9.39 -12.81 -16.92
N GLU A 46 -8.19 -12.96 -17.47
CA GLU A 46 -7.10 -13.75 -16.88
C GLU A 46 -6.07 -12.87 -16.16
N ASP A 47 -5.89 -11.62 -16.61
CA ASP A 47 -4.96 -10.68 -16.02
C ASP A 47 -5.49 -10.14 -14.69
N VAL A 48 -4.77 -10.44 -13.61
CA VAL A 48 -5.15 -10.03 -12.26
C VAL A 48 -5.06 -8.52 -12.06
N PHE A 49 -4.23 -7.81 -12.83
CA PHE A 49 -4.11 -6.36 -12.71
C PHE A 49 -5.34 -5.64 -13.25
N HIS A 50 -6.03 -6.20 -14.24
CA HIS A 50 -7.33 -5.69 -14.65
C HIS A 50 -8.37 -5.78 -13.53
N PHE A 51 -8.35 -6.86 -12.73
CA PHE A 51 -9.20 -6.95 -11.54
C PHE A 51 -8.80 -5.92 -10.48
N LEU A 52 -7.49 -5.81 -10.19
CA LEU A 52 -6.97 -4.89 -9.19
C LEU A 52 -7.32 -3.43 -9.50
N GLU A 53 -7.13 -3.01 -10.76
CA GLU A 53 -7.42 -1.65 -11.23
C GLU A 53 -8.93 -1.34 -11.23
N SER A 54 -9.76 -2.32 -11.60
CA SER A 54 -11.22 -2.13 -11.74
C SER A 54 -11.97 -2.20 -10.43
N LEU A 55 -11.36 -2.77 -9.38
CA LEU A 55 -12.04 -3.06 -8.11
C LEU A 55 -12.68 -1.82 -7.46
N PRO A 56 -12.01 -0.65 -7.35
CA PRO A 56 -12.60 0.53 -6.74
C PRO A 56 -13.90 0.98 -7.42
N ALA A 57 -13.93 0.94 -8.76
CA ALA A 57 -15.10 1.33 -9.53
C ALA A 57 -16.27 0.34 -9.33
N LEU A 58 -16.00 -0.96 -9.35
CA LEU A 58 -17.01 -1.99 -9.04
C LEU A 58 -17.62 -1.82 -7.64
N VAL A 59 -16.78 -1.56 -6.65
CA VAL A 59 -17.23 -1.31 -5.27
C VAL A 59 -18.03 0.00 -5.17
N SER A 60 -17.57 1.06 -5.84
CA SER A 60 -18.26 2.35 -5.92
C SER A 60 -19.68 2.18 -6.47
N ILE A 61 -19.84 1.39 -7.54
CA ILE A 61 -21.13 1.02 -8.12
C ILE A 61 -22.02 0.30 -7.09
N VAL A 62 -21.50 -0.65 -6.32
CA VAL A 62 -22.31 -1.34 -5.29
C VAL A 62 -22.70 -0.39 -4.14
N ARG A 63 -21.81 0.53 -3.77
CA ARG A 63 -22.01 1.40 -2.59
C ARG A 63 -22.88 2.61 -2.88
N TYR A 64 -22.73 3.20 -4.07
CA TYR A 64 -23.34 4.45 -4.48
C TYR A 64 -24.31 4.28 -5.67
N GLY A 65 -24.47 3.04 -6.17
CA GLY A 65 -25.38 2.67 -7.25
C GLY A 65 -26.83 2.98 -6.98
N ASN A 66 -27.61 3.10 -8.07
CA ASN A 66 -29.02 3.47 -8.03
C ASN A 66 -29.83 2.49 -7.15
N THR A 67 -30.91 2.99 -6.57
CA THR A 67 -31.81 2.36 -5.60
C THR A 67 -32.43 1.02 -6.01
N ARG A 68 -32.24 0.56 -7.26
CA ARG A 68 -32.71 -0.74 -7.72
C ARG A 68 -31.85 -1.84 -7.11
N ARG A 69 -32.44 -2.53 -6.14
CA ARG A 69 -31.82 -3.65 -5.41
C ARG A 69 -31.18 -4.69 -6.34
N THR A 70 -31.85 -5.04 -7.43
CA THR A 70 -31.42 -6.06 -8.39
C THR A 70 -30.13 -5.72 -9.11
N ASP A 71 -29.93 -4.44 -9.44
CA ASP A 71 -28.78 -3.94 -10.17
C ASP A 71 -27.51 -4.01 -9.33
N ARG A 72 -27.65 -3.66 -8.05
CA ARG A 72 -26.61 -3.79 -7.03
C ARG A 72 -26.26 -5.26 -6.76
N GLU A 73 -27.25 -6.12 -6.61
CA GLU A 73 -27.04 -7.56 -6.36
C GLU A 73 -26.27 -8.22 -7.53
N ALA A 74 -26.53 -7.79 -8.77
CA ALA A 74 -25.83 -8.33 -9.93
C ALA A 74 -24.34 -7.93 -9.99
N VAL A 75 -23.97 -6.71 -9.59
CA VAL A 75 -22.56 -6.29 -9.51
C VAL A 75 -21.87 -6.89 -8.30
N LEU A 76 -22.59 -7.06 -7.18
CA LEU A 76 -22.06 -7.77 -6.01
C LEU A 76 -21.68 -9.21 -6.35
N ALA A 77 -22.52 -9.92 -7.11
CA ALA A 77 -22.20 -11.28 -7.58
C ALA A 77 -20.91 -11.33 -8.44
N VAL A 78 -20.60 -10.25 -9.18
CA VAL A 78 -19.32 -10.17 -9.91
C VAL A 78 -18.16 -9.99 -8.94
N LEU A 79 -18.31 -9.15 -7.91
CA LEU A 79 -17.29 -8.96 -6.90
C LEU A 79 -17.01 -10.25 -6.12
N ASP A 80 -18.05 -11.04 -5.82
CA ASP A 80 -17.94 -12.34 -5.15
C ASP A 80 -17.12 -13.35 -5.98
N GLU A 81 -17.08 -13.20 -7.30
CA GLU A 81 -16.23 -14.00 -8.20
C GLU A 81 -14.83 -13.39 -8.38
N VAL A 82 -14.74 -12.06 -8.48
CA VAL A 82 -13.50 -11.33 -8.79
C VAL A 82 -12.56 -11.24 -7.60
N VAL A 83 -13.06 -10.89 -6.41
CA VAL A 83 -12.23 -10.66 -5.23
C VAL A 83 -11.42 -11.90 -4.84
N PRO A 84 -12.00 -13.11 -4.74
CA PRO A 84 -11.21 -14.30 -4.42
C PRO A 84 -10.12 -14.59 -5.47
N ARG A 85 -10.43 -14.45 -6.76
CA ARG A 85 -9.47 -14.66 -7.86
C ARG A 85 -8.33 -13.65 -7.82
N LEU A 86 -8.65 -12.38 -7.57
CA LEU A 86 -7.68 -11.32 -7.34
C LEU A 86 -6.76 -11.67 -6.17
N CYS A 87 -7.32 -12.05 -5.02
CA CYS A 87 -6.53 -12.38 -3.83
C CYS A 87 -5.59 -13.58 -4.04
N ILE A 88 -6.05 -14.60 -4.78
CA ILE A 88 -5.24 -15.77 -5.12
C ILE A 88 -4.11 -15.42 -6.10
N GLY A 89 -4.41 -14.66 -7.15
CA GLY A 89 -3.46 -14.37 -8.22
C GLY A 89 -2.47 -13.23 -7.93
N LEU A 90 -2.89 -12.24 -7.14
CA LEU A 90 -2.14 -10.99 -6.93
C LEU A 90 -0.71 -11.22 -6.41
N PRO A 91 -0.46 -12.05 -5.38
CA PRO A 91 0.90 -12.20 -4.86
C PRO A 91 1.89 -12.66 -5.92
N HIS A 92 1.52 -13.66 -6.72
CA HIS A 92 2.38 -14.21 -7.77
C HIS A 92 2.54 -13.25 -8.96
N ALA A 93 1.50 -12.49 -9.31
CA ALA A 93 1.60 -11.48 -10.36
C ALA A 93 2.56 -10.33 -9.99
N CYS A 94 2.76 -10.06 -8.69
CA CYS A 94 3.69 -9.03 -8.23
C CYS A 94 5.18 -9.43 -8.24
N VAL A 95 5.51 -10.68 -8.61
CA VAL A 95 6.89 -11.18 -8.62
C VAL A 95 7.62 -10.73 -9.89
N HIS A 96 8.85 -10.21 -9.73
CA HIS A 96 9.73 -9.78 -10.82
C HIS A 96 9.15 -8.69 -11.75
N LEU A 97 8.19 -7.90 -11.24
CA LEU A 97 7.72 -6.71 -11.95
C LEU A 97 8.87 -5.73 -12.17
N VAL A 98 8.88 -5.09 -13.33
CA VAL A 98 9.74 -3.93 -13.56
C VAL A 98 9.26 -2.75 -12.72
N GLU A 99 10.14 -1.80 -12.42
CA GLU A 99 9.83 -0.72 -11.48
C GLU A 99 8.58 0.07 -11.89
N GLU A 100 8.42 0.43 -13.16
CA GLU A 100 7.26 1.19 -13.64
C GLU A 100 5.93 0.45 -13.38
N GLU A 101 5.89 -0.85 -13.64
CA GLU A 101 4.71 -1.69 -13.39
C GLU A 101 4.43 -1.82 -11.90
N ALA A 102 5.46 -2.11 -11.11
CA ALA A 102 5.33 -2.20 -9.66
C ALA A 102 4.81 -0.89 -9.04
N ARG A 103 5.15 0.28 -9.61
CA ARG A 103 4.60 1.58 -9.19
C ARG A 103 3.12 1.76 -9.51
N LYS A 104 2.66 1.29 -10.68
CA LYS A 104 1.23 1.27 -11.02
C LYS A 104 0.46 0.36 -10.06
N VAL A 105 0.98 -0.85 -9.85
CA VAL A 105 0.42 -1.84 -8.92
C VAL A 105 0.36 -1.30 -7.50
N PHE A 106 1.36 -0.55 -7.05
CA PHE A 106 1.33 0.08 -5.73
C PHE A 106 0.14 1.03 -5.57
N GLY A 107 -0.12 1.90 -6.56
CA GLY A 107 -1.29 2.78 -6.54
C GLY A 107 -2.60 1.99 -6.48
N TRP A 108 -2.76 1.01 -7.36
CA TRP A 108 -3.95 0.16 -7.40
C TRP A 108 -4.13 -0.67 -6.12
N LEU A 109 -3.05 -1.16 -5.50
CA LEU A 109 -3.09 -1.90 -4.24
C LEU A 109 -3.71 -1.07 -3.10
N LEU A 110 -3.35 0.22 -3.02
CA LEU A 110 -3.88 1.12 -1.99
C LEU A 110 -5.37 1.41 -2.20
N GLU A 111 -5.79 1.67 -3.44
CA GLU A 111 -7.20 1.92 -3.75
C GLU A 111 -8.04 0.64 -3.59
N ALA A 112 -7.54 -0.50 -4.05
CA ALA A 112 -8.17 -1.80 -3.87
C ALA A 112 -8.33 -2.15 -2.39
N HIS A 113 -7.32 -1.88 -1.55
CA HIS A 113 -7.45 -2.07 -0.11
C HIS A 113 -8.60 -1.24 0.48
N ARG A 114 -8.75 0.03 0.10
CA ARG A 114 -9.89 0.85 0.56
C ARG A 114 -11.21 0.28 0.06
N ALA A 115 -11.26 -0.14 -1.20
CA ALA A 115 -12.44 -0.70 -1.84
C ALA A 115 -12.93 -2.00 -1.17
N VAL A 116 -12.03 -2.96 -0.94
CA VAL A 116 -12.37 -4.23 -0.26
C VAL A 116 -13.02 -3.96 1.09
N PHE A 117 -12.46 -3.06 1.90
CA PHE A 117 -13.02 -2.74 3.21
C PHE A 117 -14.29 -1.88 3.18
N LEU A 118 -14.64 -1.30 2.03
CA LEU A 118 -15.91 -0.60 1.85
C LEU A 118 -17.07 -1.57 1.61
N LEU A 119 -16.81 -2.77 1.10
CA LEU A 119 -17.82 -3.81 0.88
C LEU A 119 -18.41 -4.35 2.19
N SER A 120 -17.68 -4.24 3.31
CA SER A 120 -18.12 -4.72 4.62
C SER A 120 -18.45 -6.23 4.62
N ASP A 121 -17.64 -7.01 3.90
CA ASP A 121 -17.77 -8.47 3.81
C ASP A 121 -16.52 -9.14 4.40
N ASP A 122 -16.71 -9.95 5.45
CA ASP A 122 -15.60 -10.54 6.20
C ASP A 122 -14.84 -11.61 5.41
N HIS A 123 -15.47 -12.29 4.46
CA HIS A 123 -14.80 -13.26 3.61
C HIS A 123 -13.84 -12.54 2.64
N HIS A 124 -14.29 -11.45 2.03
CA HIS A 124 -13.44 -10.60 1.20
C HIS A 124 -12.31 -9.95 2.00
N HIS A 125 -12.59 -9.48 3.23
CA HIS A 125 -11.56 -8.93 4.10
C HIS A 125 -10.47 -9.96 4.41
N GLU A 126 -10.84 -11.18 4.80
CA GLU A 126 -9.87 -12.22 5.16
C GLU A 126 -9.02 -12.65 3.96
N ALA A 127 -9.65 -12.92 2.81
CA ALA A 127 -8.94 -13.29 1.58
C ALA A 127 -7.92 -12.20 1.16
N TRP A 128 -8.31 -10.93 1.26
CA TRP A 128 -7.44 -9.81 0.95
C TRP A 128 -6.27 -9.67 1.92
N LEU A 129 -6.53 -9.78 3.22
CA LEU A 129 -5.47 -9.74 4.25
C LEU A 129 -4.51 -10.93 4.12
N GLU A 130 -4.99 -12.09 3.69
CA GLU A 130 -4.15 -13.27 3.42
C GLU A 130 -3.26 -13.05 2.18
N ALA A 131 -3.81 -12.49 1.10
CA ALA A 131 -3.02 -12.09 -0.08
C ALA A 131 -1.93 -11.06 0.27
N LEU A 132 -2.26 -10.04 1.05
CA LEU A 132 -1.28 -9.07 1.55
C LEU A 132 -0.21 -9.74 2.42
N THR A 133 -0.60 -10.71 3.26
CA THR A 133 0.35 -11.46 4.09
C THR A 133 1.37 -12.20 3.21
N THR A 134 0.92 -12.88 2.16
CA THR A 134 1.79 -13.55 1.18
C THR A 134 2.73 -12.55 0.49
N LEU A 135 2.23 -11.40 0.07
CA LEU A 135 3.05 -10.33 -0.54
C LEU A 135 4.21 -9.87 0.36
N THR A 136 4.02 -9.86 1.69
CA THR A 136 5.09 -9.42 2.61
C THR A 136 6.30 -10.36 2.65
N THR A 137 6.13 -11.63 2.26
CA THR A 137 7.16 -12.67 2.40
C THR A 137 7.64 -13.24 1.07
N LEU A 138 6.90 -13.03 -0.02
CA LEU A 138 7.22 -13.62 -1.31
C LEU A 138 8.49 -12.97 -1.91
N GLU A 139 9.44 -13.82 -2.31
CA GLU A 139 10.68 -13.39 -2.97
C GLU A 139 10.40 -12.84 -4.37
N GLY A 140 11.22 -11.89 -4.81
CA GLY A 140 11.07 -11.23 -6.11
C GLY A 140 9.99 -10.15 -6.18
N VAL A 141 9.17 -9.97 -5.13
CA VAL A 141 8.27 -8.81 -5.01
C VAL A 141 9.06 -7.56 -4.69
N ALA A 142 8.76 -6.45 -5.39
CA ALA A 142 9.42 -5.17 -5.19
C ALA A 142 9.37 -4.73 -3.69
N PRO A 143 10.49 -4.26 -3.10
CA PRO A 143 10.56 -3.98 -1.66
C PRO A 143 9.48 -3.01 -1.15
N PHE A 144 9.16 -1.98 -1.93
CA PHE A 144 8.12 -1.00 -1.57
C PHE A 144 6.70 -1.61 -1.56
N LEU A 145 6.39 -2.59 -2.43
CA LEU A 145 5.12 -3.30 -2.35
C LEU A 145 5.01 -4.12 -1.06
N ARG A 146 6.11 -4.77 -0.64
CA ARG A 146 6.12 -5.51 0.63
C ARG A 146 5.97 -4.57 1.83
N GLY A 147 6.62 -3.41 1.80
CA GLY A 147 6.48 -2.37 2.82
C GLY A 147 5.04 -1.87 2.92
N ALA A 148 4.41 -1.61 1.77
CA ALA A 148 3.01 -1.20 1.70
C ALA A 148 2.07 -2.26 2.28
N ALA A 149 2.22 -3.52 1.85
CA ALA A 149 1.44 -4.65 2.37
C ALA A 149 1.60 -4.79 3.90
N GLN A 150 2.83 -4.66 4.42
CA GLN A 150 3.09 -4.69 5.86
C GLN A 150 2.35 -3.56 6.59
N ARG A 151 2.37 -2.34 6.03
CA ARG A 151 1.66 -1.20 6.61
C ARG A 151 0.15 -1.41 6.61
N LEU A 152 -0.42 -1.88 5.51
CA LEU A 152 -1.85 -2.15 5.39
C LEU A 152 -2.32 -3.22 6.39
N LEU A 153 -1.54 -4.29 6.60
CA LEU A 153 -1.82 -5.31 7.61
C LEU A 153 -1.77 -4.74 9.02
N PHE A 154 -0.80 -3.87 9.30
CA PHE A 154 -0.62 -3.26 10.61
C PHE A 154 -1.77 -2.29 10.94
N ASP A 155 -2.18 -1.45 9.99
CA ASP A 155 -3.30 -0.50 10.18
C ASP A 155 -4.63 -1.24 10.43
N ARG A 156 -4.78 -2.45 9.87
CA ARG A 156 -5.93 -3.34 10.13
C ARG A 156 -5.78 -4.22 11.36
N ARG A 157 -4.68 -4.07 12.13
CA ARG A 157 -4.37 -4.87 13.33
C ARG A 157 -4.30 -6.38 13.06
N ARG A 158 -4.04 -6.78 11.80
CA ARG A 158 -3.82 -8.18 11.43
C ARG A 158 -2.47 -8.69 11.96
N VAL A 159 -1.51 -7.79 12.06
CA VAL A 159 -0.17 -8.04 12.64
C VAL A 159 0.06 -7.12 13.82
N SER A 160 0.73 -7.64 14.85
CA SER A 160 1.03 -6.86 16.06
C SER A 160 2.11 -5.80 15.80
N LEU A 161 2.23 -4.83 16.70
CA LEU A 161 3.36 -3.89 16.69
C LEU A 161 4.70 -4.63 16.77
N THR A 162 4.79 -5.66 17.59
CA THR A 162 6.01 -6.46 17.76
C THR A 162 6.41 -7.17 16.47
N ASP A 163 5.45 -7.75 15.75
CA ASP A 163 5.73 -8.42 14.47
C ASP A 163 6.09 -7.41 13.38
N THR A 164 5.43 -6.26 13.34
CA THR A 164 5.78 -5.16 12.43
C THR A 164 7.17 -4.62 12.71
N ALA A 165 7.53 -4.40 13.97
CA ALA A 165 8.86 -3.98 14.37
C ALA A 165 9.92 -5.02 13.98
N ARG A 166 9.65 -6.32 14.18
CA ARG A 166 10.55 -7.40 13.76
C ARG A 166 10.79 -7.40 12.25
N ARG A 167 9.73 -7.23 11.45
CA ARG A 167 9.82 -7.17 9.98
C ARG A 167 10.55 -5.92 9.49
N MET A 168 10.31 -4.77 10.12
CA MET A 168 11.03 -3.54 9.85
C MET A 168 12.52 -3.68 10.19
N ALA A 169 12.85 -4.23 11.37
CA ALA A 169 14.23 -4.47 11.77
C ALA A 169 14.97 -5.41 10.78
N TRP A 170 14.28 -6.43 10.26
CA TRP A 170 14.84 -7.31 9.25
C TRP A 170 15.08 -6.60 7.90
N ALA A 171 14.10 -5.80 7.45
CA ALA A 171 14.21 -5.02 6.21
C ALA A 171 15.28 -3.93 6.26
N LEU A 172 15.56 -3.40 7.45
CA LEU A 172 16.60 -2.40 7.72
C LEU A 172 17.94 -3.02 8.15
N SER A 173 18.05 -4.34 8.15
CA SER A 173 19.28 -4.99 8.60
C SER A 173 20.44 -4.73 7.63
N PRO A 174 21.70 -4.71 8.11
CA PRO A 174 22.89 -4.51 7.27
C PRO A 174 23.10 -5.59 6.20
N ALA A 175 22.33 -6.69 6.24
CA ALA A 175 22.39 -7.76 5.25
C ALA A 175 21.80 -7.36 3.88
N TRP A 176 21.06 -6.25 3.83
CA TRP A 176 20.45 -5.72 2.61
C TRP A 176 21.18 -4.48 2.13
N GLU A 177 21.21 -4.28 0.81
CA GLU A 177 21.67 -3.01 0.24
C GLU A 177 20.82 -1.83 0.77
N PRO A 178 21.43 -0.69 1.13
CA PRO A 178 20.70 0.45 1.67
C PRO A 178 19.54 0.90 0.76
N ALA A 179 19.72 0.87 -0.57
CA ALA A 179 18.68 1.19 -1.54
C ALA A 179 17.43 0.31 -1.41
N VAL A 180 17.60 -1.00 -1.17
CA VAL A 180 16.50 -1.96 -0.96
C VAL A 180 15.73 -1.64 0.32
N ALA A 181 16.45 -1.34 1.41
CA ALA A 181 15.87 -0.91 2.67
C ALA A 181 15.07 0.41 2.51
N GLY A 182 15.63 1.37 1.78
CA GLY A 182 14.97 2.64 1.45
C GLY A 182 13.66 2.47 0.68
N GLN A 183 13.63 1.58 -0.32
CA GLN A 183 12.40 1.25 -1.03
C GLN A 183 11.35 0.59 -0.12
N TRP A 184 11.76 -0.32 0.76
CA TRP A 184 10.83 -0.93 1.72
C TRP A 184 10.22 0.13 2.65
N LEU A 185 11.03 1.07 3.15
CA LEU A 185 10.55 2.19 3.96
C LEU A 185 9.59 3.09 3.21
N GLU A 186 9.89 3.43 1.96
CA GLU A 186 8.99 4.20 1.10
C GLU A 186 7.60 3.54 1.04
N GLY A 187 7.57 2.22 0.85
CA GLY A 187 6.34 1.44 0.88
C GLY A 187 5.63 1.49 2.23
N PHE A 188 6.35 1.28 3.34
CA PHE A 188 5.77 1.24 4.68
C PHE A 188 5.24 2.61 5.16
N LEU A 189 5.86 3.68 4.67
CA LEU A 189 5.58 5.07 5.05
C LEU A 189 4.74 5.82 4.01
N HIS A 190 4.05 5.12 3.10
CA HIS A 190 3.22 5.74 2.05
C HIS A 190 2.04 6.59 2.55
N GLY A 191 1.58 6.36 3.78
CA GLY A 191 0.46 7.07 4.41
C GLY A 191 0.91 8.18 5.36
N PRO A 192 0.01 8.66 6.24
CA PRO A 192 0.36 9.65 7.26
C PRO A 192 1.53 9.19 8.14
N GLY A 193 2.40 10.14 8.48
CA GLY A 193 3.59 9.94 9.31
C GLY A 193 3.28 9.63 10.78
N LEU A 194 2.00 9.71 11.16
CA LEU A 194 1.50 9.37 12.48
C LEU A 194 1.93 8.00 12.99
N VAL A 195 2.23 7.02 12.13
CA VAL A 195 2.74 5.71 12.56
C VAL A 195 4.05 5.84 13.35
N LEU A 196 4.96 6.70 12.89
CA LEU A 196 6.25 6.90 13.53
C LEU A 196 6.10 7.73 14.81
N ILE A 197 5.11 8.62 14.84
CA ILE A 197 4.78 9.42 16.02
C ILE A 197 4.12 8.53 17.09
N HIS A 198 3.13 7.72 16.76
CA HIS A 198 2.39 6.94 17.75
C HIS A 198 3.13 5.69 18.24
N PHE A 199 4.09 5.17 17.47
CA PHE A 199 4.81 3.95 17.80
C PHE A 199 6.32 4.19 17.94
N PRO A 200 6.81 4.55 19.14
CA PRO A 200 8.23 4.85 19.39
C PRO A 200 9.18 3.71 18.99
N ALA A 201 8.74 2.46 19.07
CA ALA A 201 9.55 1.31 18.65
C ALA A 201 9.90 1.35 17.15
N LEU A 202 8.97 1.77 16.29
CA LEU A 202 9.21 1.90 14.85
C LEU A 202 10.10 3.11 14.53
N TRP A 203 9.89 4.22 15.25
CA TRP A 203 10.77 5.38 15.16
C TRP A 203 12.22 5.04 15.50
N ARG A 204 12.44 4.29 16.59
CA ARG A 204 13.79 3.94 17.03
C ARG A 204 14.52 3.06 16.01
N LEU A 205 13.82 2.12 15.39
CA LEU A 205 14.40 1.30 14.31
C LEU A 205 14.84 2.14 13.10
N LEU A 206 14.04 3.13 12.72
CA LEU A 206 14.40 4.05 11.64
C LEU A 206 15.60 4.92 12.03
N ASP A 207 15.58 5.52 13.22
CA ASP A 207 16.65 6.36 13.74
C ASP A 207 17.98 5.60 13.86
N ASP A 208 17.96 4.40 14.45
CA ASP A 208 19.15 3.56 14.59
C ASP A 208 19.69 3.12 13.22
N TRP A 209 18.82 2.81 12.25
CA TRP A 209 19.24 2.47 10.89
C TRP A 209 19.89 3.67 10.18
N VAL A 210 19.27 4.85 10.21
CA VAL A 210 19.85 6.04 9.58
C VAL A 210 21.18 6.42 10.24
N ALA A 211 21.29 6.31 11.56
CA ALA A 211 22.53 6.59 12.30
C ALA A 211 23.67 5.60 12.00
N ALA A 212 23.35 4.42 11.44
CA ALA A 212 24.33 3.41 11.06
C ALA A 212 24.79 3.52 9.59
N LEU A 213 24.17 4.37 8.78
CA LEU A 213 24.57 4.60 7.39
C LEU A 213 25.87 5.40 7.31
N ASP A 214 26.76 5.02 6.38
CA ASP A 214 27.89 5.86 6.01
C ASP A 214 27.45 7.03 5.11
N GLU A 215 28.36 7.99 4.87
CA GLU A 215 28.04 9.21 4.11
C GLU A 215 27.60 8.92 2.67
N GLU A 216 28.19 7.90 2.03
CA GLU A 216 27.90 7.54 0.64
C GLU A 216 26.50 6.93 0.51
N ALA A 217 26.21 5.90 1.32
CA ALA A 217 24.88 5.29 1.38
C ALA A 217 23.80 6.31 1.76
N LEU A 218 24.11 7.23 2.69
CA LEU A 218 23.21 8.30 3.09
C LEU A 218 22.87 9.21 1.91
N ARG A 219 23.90 9.67 1.18
CA ARG A 219 23.77 10.57 0.02
C ARG A 219 22.90 9.94 -1.07
N ASP A 220 23.09 8.66 -1.34
CA ASP A 220 22.32 7.92 -2.35
C ASP A 220 20.86 7.72 -1.93
N LEU A 221 20.60 7.61 -0.62
CA LEU A 221 19.25 7.44 -0.07
C LEU A 221 18.48 8.73 0.13
N LEU A 222 19.15 9.88 0.24
CA LEU A 222 18.53 11.19 0.47
C LEU A 222 17.34 11.46 -0.48
N PRO A 223 17.40 11.22 -1.80
CA PRO A 223 16.26 11.47 -2.69
C PRO A 223 15.01 10.65 -2.31
N VAL A 224 15.17 9.37 -1.98
CA VAL A 224 14.08 8.47 -1.60
C VAL A 224 13.49 8.87 -0.25
N LEU A 225 14.35 9.19 0.72
CA LEU A 225 13.90 9.67 2.03
C LEU A 225 13.16 11.01 1.87
N ARG A 226 13.70 11.99 1.14
CA ARG A 226 13.00 13.27 0.85
C ARG A 226 11.61 13.04 0.28
N ARG A 227 11.51 12.20 -0.76
CA ARG A 227 10.21 11.87 -1.37
C ARG A 227 9.26 11.25 -0.36
N THR A 228 9.74 10.32 0.46
CA THR A 228 8.92 9.64 1.47
C THR A 228 8.39 10.63 2.51
N PHE A 229 9.26 11.44 3.12
CA PHE A 229 8.87 12.42 4.15
C PHE A 229 8.10 13.63 3.60
N ALA A 230 8.22 13.96 2.31
CA ALA A 230 7.49 15.06 1.69
C ALA A 230 5.97 14.88 1.72
N HIS A 231 5.49 13.62 1.81
CA HIS A 231 4.06 13.31 1.94
C HIS A 231 3.50 13.64 3.33
N PHE A 232 4.35 13.80 4.34
CA PHE A 232 3.91 14.13 5.70
C PHE A 232 3.59 15.62 5.80
N THR A 233 2.57 15.96 6.57
CA THR A 233 2.18 17.33 6.83
C THR A 233 3.29 18.11 7.56
N PRO A 234 3.34 19.45 7.45
CA PRO A 234 4.30 20.25 8.19
C PRO A 234 4.25 20.03 9.71
N ALA A 235 3.09 19.72 10.27
CA ALA A 235 2.93 19.44 11.69
C ALA A 235 3.58 18.10 12.09
N GLU A 236 3.39 17.05 11.30
CA GLU A 236 4.05 15.75 11.52
C GLU A 236 5.57 15.88 11.43
N ARG A 237 6.09 16.59 10.43
CA ARG A 237 7.53 16.80 10.26
C ARG A 237 8.13 17.57 11.45
N ARG A 238 7.44 18.57 12.00
CA ARG A 238 7.87 19.26 13.23
C ARG A 238 7.92 18.33 14.44
N GLN A 239 6.90 17.50 14.65
CA GLN A 239 6.89 16.54 15.76
C GLN A 239 8.00 15.50 15.63
N MET A 240 8.30 15.06 14.40
CA MET A 240 9.45 14.19 14.13
C MET A 240 10.76 14.92 14.47
N MET A 241 10.95 16.17 14.03
CA MET A 241 12.13 16.96 14.38
C MET A 241 12.32 17.15 15.88
N GLU A 242 11.25 17.40 16.61
CA GLU A 242 11.31 17.51 18.08
C GLU A 242 11.78 16.22 18.75
N ARG A 243 11.49 15.05 18.16
CA ARG A 243 11.97 13.76 18.69
C ARG A 243 13.44 13.54 18.46
N VAL A 244 13.95 13.98 17.31
CA VAL A 244 15.38 13.90 16.97
C VAL A 244 16.21 14.72 17.94
N ARG A 245 15.75 15.95 18.22
CA ARG A 245 16.42 16.90 19.12
C ARG A 245 16.38 16.49 20.59
N ARG A 246 15.52 15.55 20.97
CA ARG A 246 15.49 15.01 22.33
C ARG A 246 16.62 13.98 22.47
N PRO A 247 17.46 14.07 23.50
CA PRO A 247 18.47 13.05 23.75
C PRO A 247 17.79 11.67 23.86
N LYS A 248 18.36 10.65 23.22
CA LYS A 248 17.88 9.27 23.31
C LYS A 248 17.72 8.92 24.80
N GLU A 249 16.52 8.57 25.25
CA GLU A 249 16.34 8.02 26.59
C GLU A 249 17.25 6.79 26.69
N ALA A 250 18.26 6.89 27.55
CA ALA A 250 19.22 5.82 27.75
C ALA A 250 18.46 4.57 28.23
N VAL A 251 18.45 3.53 27.41
CA VAL A 251 18.15 2.19 27.89
C VAL A 251 19.25 1.85 28.91
N PRO A 252 18.93 1.35 30.12
CA PRO A 252 19.97 0.96 31.06
C PRO A 252 20.90 -0.05 30.36
N PRO A 253 22.23 0.16 30.39
CA PRO A 253 23.14 -0.64 29.61
C PRO A 253 23.06 -2.11 30.06
N THR A 254 22.85 -3.02 29.12
CA THR A 254 23.27 -4.40 29.29
C THR A 254 24.80 -4.44 29.32
N PRO A 255 25.44 -5.36 30.08
CA PRO A 255 26.85 -5.23 30.48
C PRO A 255 27.90 -5.26 29.36
N ASP A 256 27.50 -5.28 28.09
CA ASP A 256 28.38 -5.47 26.93
C ASP A 256 28.44 -4.26 25.97
N ASP A 257 27.66 -3.20 26.19
CA ASP A 257 27.64 -2.03 25.30
C ASP A 257 28.55 -0.90 25.83
N ALA A 258 29.86 -1.06 25.65
CA ALA A 258 30.81 0.05 25.76
C ALA A 258 31.06 0.63 24.35
N LEU A 259 30.15 1.47 23.83
CA LEU A 259 30.39 2.23 22.59
C LEU A 259 29.95 3.70 22.68
N ASP A 260 30.99 4.53 22.73
CA ASP A 260 31.22 5.80 22.03
C ASP A 260 30.13 6.90 22.05
N ALA A 261 30.33 7.89 22.92
CA ALA A 261 29.48 9.07 23.13
C ALA A 261 29.51 10.11 21.98
N THR A 262 30.12 9.78 20.84
CA THR A 262 30.36 10.73 19.73
C THR A 262 29.27 10.69 18.64
N ARG A 263 28.30 9.77 18.69
CA ARG A 263 27.34 9.51 17.59
C ARG A 263 25.95 10.17 17.68
N ALA A 264 25.78 11.21 18.48
CA ALA A 264 24.45 11.79 18.72
C ALA A 264 23.96 12.84 17.67
N HIS A 265 24.72 13.16 16.62
CA HIS A 265 24.44 14.36 15.79
C HIS A 265 24.19 14.11 14.28
N ALA A 266 24.32 12.88 13.77
CA ALA A 266 24.19 12.63 12.32
C ALA A 266 22.75 12.77 11.79
N LEU A 267 21.74 12.48 12.63
CA LEU A 267 20.33 12.60 12.24
C LEU A 267 19.85 14.06 12.19
N ASP A 268 20.46 14.95 12.98
CA ASP A 268 20.14 16.37 13.02
C ASP A 268 20.45 17.04 11.67
N ASP A 269 21.63 16.78 11.11
CA ASP A 269 22.06 17.35 9.83
C ASP A 269 21.23 16.80 8.66
N LEU A 270 20.92 15.51 8.67
CA LEU A 270 20.09 14.89 7.65
C LEU A 270 18.65 15.42 7.69
N LEU A 271 18.04 15.52 8.87
CA LEU A 271 16.65 15.95 8.96
C LEU A 271 16.48 17.47 8.81
N SER A 272 17.48 18.28 9.19
CA SER A 272 17.56 19.68 8.77
C SER A 272 17.58 19.81 7.25
N TRP A 273 18.33 18.95 6.54
CA TRP A 273 18.39 18.96 5.08
C TRP A 273 17.17 18.33 4.37
N LEU A 274 16.46 17.41 5.02
CA LEU A 274 15.28 16.74 4.46
C LEU A 274 14.00 17.55 4.65
N LEU A 275 13.90 18.35 5.72
CA LEU A 275 12.63 18.94 6.16
C LEU A 275 12.57 20.46 6.01
N GLY A 276 13.69 21.12 5.72
CA GLY A 276 13.81 22.58 5.58
C GLY A 276 13.95 23.27 6.93
#